data_AF-A0A5C7RU39-F1
#
_entry.id   AF-A0A5C7RU39-F1
#
_cell.length_a   1.000
_cell.length_b   1.000
_cell.length_c   1.000
_cell.angle_alpha   90.00
_cell.angle_beta   90.00
_cell.angle_gamma   90.00
#
_symmetry.space_group_name_H-M   'P 1'
#
loop_
_entity.id
_entity.type
_entity.pdbx_description
1 polymer ?
#
loop_
_entity_poly.entity_id
_entity_poly.type
_entity_poly.pdbx_seq_one_letter_code
_entity_poly.pdbx_strand_id
1 'polypeptide(L)'
;MDKLKICIAYEYRGKRTEYAPLDAAGWEECTPVYLEFPGWSESTAGITEWDKLPPAARAYLRALEELAGCQLAIVSTGPDRDANIILRDPFA
;
A
#
# COMPACT_ATOMS: atom_id res chain seq x y z
N MET A 1 14.77 2.07 -1.77
CA MET A 1 14.16 3.32 -1.24
C MET A 1 14.28 3.26 0.27
N ASP A 2 14.63 4.35 0.95
CA ASP A 2 14.91 4.28 2.39
C ASP A 2 13.65 4.32 3.25
N LYS A 3 12.62 5.04 2.79
CA LYS A 3 11.32 5.15 3.45
C LYS A 3 10.19 5.17 2.44
N LEU A 4 9.04 4.65 2.86
CA LEU A 4 7.76 4.72 2.14
C LEU A 4 6.78 5.55 2.96
N LYS A 5 5.84 6.20 2.28
CA LYS A 5 4.77 6.99 2.90
C LYS A 5 3.42 6.54 2.36
N ILE A 6 2.48 6.24 3.25
CA ILE A 6 1.07 5.99 2.91
C ILE A 6 0.27 7.18 3.41
N CYS A 7 -0.53 7.80 2.53
CA CYS A 7 -1.48 8.82 2.95
C CYS A 7 -2.64 8.13 3.67
N ILE A 8 -2.82 8.44 4.97
CA ILE A 8 -3.85 7.80 5.81
C ILE A 8 -5.01 8.75 6.13
N ALA A 9 -4.85 10.04 5.87
CA ALA A 9 -5.86 11.08 6.08
C ALA A 9 -5.44 12.37 5.36
N TYR A 10 -6.33 13.36 5.39
CA TYR A 10 -6.09 14.71 4.93
C TYR A 10 -6.43 15.70 6.04
N GLU A 11 -5.61 16.72 6.22
CA GLU A 11 -6.04 17.96 6.87
C GLU A 11 -6.76 18.81 5.83
N TYR A 12 -8.06 19.02 6.03
CA TYR A 12 -8.92 19.76 5.13
C TYR A 12 -9.79 20.74 5.94
N ARG A 13 -9.68 22.04 5.64
CA ARG A 13 -10.42 23.12 6.33
C ARG A 13 -10.30 23.06 7.86
N GLY A 14 -9.08 22.79 8.34
CA GLY A 14 -8.76 22.72 9.78
C GLY A 14 -9.25 21.46 10.50
N LYS A 15 -9.66 20.43 9.76
CA LYS A 15 -10.07 19.13 10.32
C LYS A 15 -9.38 17.98 9.61
N ARG A 16 -9.01 16.96 10.39
CA ARG A 16 -8.59 15.66 9.87
C ARG A 16 -9.79 14.90 9.30
N THR A 17 -9.66 14.38 8.08
CA THR A 17 -10.64 13.52 7.40
C THR A 17 -9.95 12.35 6.71
N GLU A 18 -10.58 11.18 6.70
CA GLU A 18 -10.11 9.99 5.97
C GLU A 18 -10.77 9.86 4.59
N TYR A 19 -11.73 10.75 4.30
CA TYR A 19 -12.44 10.80 3.04
C TYR A 19 -11.84 11.87 2.11
N ALA A 20 -11.80 11.53 0.81
CA ALA A 20 -11.47 12.47 -0.24
C ALA A 20 -12.49 13.62 -0.34
N PRO A 21 -12.07 14.82 -0.77
CA PRO A 21 -13.01 15.90 -1.10
C PRO A 21 -13.96 15.49 -2.23
N LEU A 22 -15.14 16.11 -2.25
CA LEU A 22 -16.21 15.78 -3.21
C LEU A 22 -15.95 16.34 -4.62
N ASP A 23 -15.17 17.41 -4.72
CA ASP A 23 -14.89 18.12 -5.96
C ASP A 23 -13.38 18.29 -6.19
N ALA A 24 -13.03 18.70 -7.42
CA ALA A 24 -11.64 18.93 -7.79
C ALA A 24 -11.00 20.08 -6.99
N ALA A 25 -11.77 21.14 -6.72
CA ALA A 25 -11.27 22.33 -6.02
C ALA A 25 -10.85 22.02 -4.58
N GLY A 26 -11.55 21.11 -3.89
CA GLY A 26 -11.22 20.72 -2.52
C GLY A 26 -9.82 20.11 -2.37
N TRP A 27 -9.23 19.56 -3.43
CA TRP A 27 -7.86 19.01 -3.38
C TRP A 27 -6.79 20.08 -3.15
N GLU A 28 -7.02 21.32 -3.58
CA GLU A 28 -6.08 22.43 -3.38
C GLU A 28 -5.94 22.82 -1.90
N GLU A 29 -6.96 22.52 -1.10
CA GLU A 29 -7.00 22.80 0.34
C GLU A 29 -6.55 21.60 1.20
N CYS A 30 -6.32 20.44 0.59
CA CYS A 30 -6.00 19.21 1.31
C CYS A 30 -4.49 19.08 1.54
N THR A 31 -4.08 18.87 2.80
CA THR A 31 -2.72 18.46 3.13
C THR A 31 -2.70 16.99 3.54
N PRO A 32 -1.94 16.11 2.87
CA PRO A 32 -1.90 14.69 3.20
C PRO A 32 -1.20 14.43 4.54
N VAL A 33 -1.79 13.56 5.35
CA VAL A 33 -1.22 13.03 6.59
C VAL A 33 -0.63 11.66 6.30
N TYR A 34 0.68 11.52 6.47
CA TYR A 34 1.41 10.32 6.10
C TYR A 34 1.75 9.43 7.30
N LEU A 35 1.65 8.12 7.10
CA LEU A 35 2.31 7.11 7.91
C LEU A 35 3.61 6.67 7.19
N GLU A 36 4.74 6.66 7.91
CA GLU A 36 6.03 6.28 7.37
C GLU A 36 6.37 4.81 7.65
N PHE A 37 6.95 4.12 6.67
CA PHE A 37 7.45 2.76 6.78
C PHE A 37 8.92 2.70 6.36
N PRO A 38 9.73 1.80 6.94
CA PRO A 38 11.03 1.46 6.38
C PRO A 38 10.87 0.97 4.95
N GLY A 39 11.70 1.47 4.04
CA GLY A 39 11.80 0.89 2.71
C GLY A 39 12.74 -0.31 2.69
N TRP A 40 13.03 -0.80 1.49
CA TRP A 40 13.96 -1.90 1.22
C TRP A 40 14.80 -1.58 -0.03
N SER A 41 15.93 -2.25 -0.15
CA SER A 41 16.87 -2.10 -1.27
C SER A 41 16.91 -3.35 -2.16
N GLU A 42 16.50 -4.49 -1.63
CA GLU A 42 16.42 -5.76 -2.35
C GLU A 42 15.34 -5.71 -3.44
N SER A 43 15.62 -6.36 -4.58
CA SER A 43 14.63 -6.49 -5.64
C SER A 43 13.47 -7.38 -5.18
N THR A 44 12.25 -6.92 -5.43
CA THR A 44 11.03 -7.75 -5.30
C THR A 44 10.61 -8.36 -6.62
N ALA A 45 11.32 -8.09 -7.72
CA ALA A 45 10.90 -8.47 -9.06
C ALA A 45 10.87 -9.99 -9.24
N GLY A 46 9.73 -10.52 -9.71
CA GLY A 46 9.56 -11.94 -10.00
C GLY A 46 9.46 -12.85 -8.78
N ILE A 47 9.34 -12.31 -7.57
CA ILE A 47 9.12 -13.12 -6.36
C ILE A 47 7.70 -13.73 -6.40
N THR A 48 7.62 -15.04 -6.25
CA THR A 48 6.36 -15.81 -6.28
C THR A 48 5.98 -16.42 -4.93
N GLU A 49 6.83 -16.26 -3.90
CA GLU A 49 6.61 -16.77 -2.55
C GLU A 49 6.64 -15.63 -1.54
N TRP A 50 5.64 -15.58 -0.65
CA TRP A 50 5.49 -14.52 0.36
C TRP A 50 6.75 -14.34 1.22
N ASP A 51 7.31 -15.44 1.73
CA ASP A 51 8.44 -15.40 2.67
C ASP A 51 9.76 -14.96 2.02
N LYS A 52 9.82 -14.94 0.69
CA LYS A 52 10.97 -14.43 -0.07
C LYS A 52 10.96 -12.90 -0.22
N LEU A 53 9.82 -12.24 0.03
CA LEU A 53 9.77 -10.78 0.06
C LEU A 53 10.64 -10.23 1.20
N PRO A 54 11.26 -9.05 1.06
CA PRO A 54 11.97 -8.40 2.17
C PRO A 54 11.04 -8.22 3.39
N PRO A 55 11.55 -8.37 4.63
CA PRO A 55 10.72 -8.21 5.83
C PRO A 55 9.99 -6.86 5.90
N ALA A 56 10.64 -5.77 5.46
CA ALA A 56 10.03 -4.44 5.38
C ALA A 56 8.88 -4.38 4.36
N ALA A 57 9.01 -5.07 3.23
CA ALA A 57 7.95 -5.17 2.23
C ALA A 57 6.72 -5.92 2.75
N ARG A 58 6.94 -7.04 3.46
CA ARG A 58 5.84 -7.79 4.10
C ARG A 58 5.14 -6.95 5.17
N ALA A 59 5.90 -6.22 6.00
CA ALA A 59 5.33 -5.33 7.02
C ALA A 59 4.48 -4.22 6.40
N TYR A 60 4.97 -3.60 5.31
CA TYR A 60 4.21 -2.62 4.53
C TYR A 60 2.89 -3.20 3.99
N LEU A 61 2.94 -4.40 3.40
CA LEU A 61 1.74 -5.05 2.84
C LEU A 61 0.72 -5.43 3.92
N ARG A 62 1.15 -5.89 5.10
CA ARG A 62 0.24 -6.16 6.23
C ARG A 62 -0.42 -4.88 6.77
N ALA A 63 0.34 -3.80 6.90
CA ALA A 63 -0.23 -2.52 7.29
C ALA A 63 -1.24 -2.00 6.26
N LEU A 64 -1.02 -2.26 4.97
CA LEU A 64 -1.96 -1.89 3.92
C LEU A 64 -3.30 -2.65 4.04
N GLU A 65 -3.29 -3.94 4.41
CA GLU A 65 -4.52 -4.70 4.70
C GLU A 65 -5.30 -4.08 5.86
N GLU A 66 -4.60 -3.74 6.95
CA GLU A 66 -5.22 -3.12 8.13
C GLU A 66 -5.83 -1.76 7.79
N LEU A 67 -5.11 -0.91 7.05
CA LEU A 67 -5.58 0.41 6.63
C LEU A 67 -6.75 0.34 5.63
N ALA A 68 -6.73 -0.62 4.72
CA ALA A 68 -7.80 -0.82 3.74
C ALA A 68 -9.04 -1.51 4.32
N GLY A 69 -8.90 -2.16 5.49
CA GLY A 69 -9.97 -2.95 6.11
C GLY A 69 -10.34 -4.20 5.29
N CYS A 70 -9.44 -4.67 4.42
CA CYS A 70 -9.66 -5.83 3.56
C CYS A 70 -8.39 -6.67 3.38
N GLN A 71 -8.57 -7.92 2.98
CA GLN A 71 -7.46 -8.87 2.82
C GLN A 71 -6.80 -8.72 1.44
N LEU A 72 -5.47 -8.84 1.41
CA LEU A 72 -4.68 -8.99 0.19
C LEU A 72 -4.87 -10.40 -0.35
N ALA A 73 -5.41 -10.50 -1.56
CA ALA A 73 -5.56 -11.78 -2.26
C ALA A 73 -4.34 -12.11 -3.14
N ILE A 74 -3.80 -11.12 -3.85
CA ILE A 74 -2.75 -11.29 -4.86
C ILE A 74 -1.75 -10.14 -4.75
N VAL A 75 -0.45 -10.46 -4.86
CA VAL A 75 0.63 -9.48 -5.01
C VAL A 75 1.35 -9.73 -6.33
N SER A 76 1.22 -8.80 -7.27
CA SER A 76 1.96 -8.84 -8.54
C SER A 76 3.37 -8.29 -8.34
N THR A 77 4.38 -9.05 -8.74
CA THR A 77 5.79 -8.74 -8.53
C THR A 77 6.54 -8.52 -9.85
N GLY A 78 5.88 -8.57 -10.99
CA GLY A 78 6.49 -8.35 -12.28
C GLY A 78 5.48 -8.39 -13.43
N PRO A 79 5.94 -8.09 -14.67
CA PRO A 79 5.09 -8.08 -15.85
C PRO A 79 4.73 -9.49 -16.36
N ASP A 80 5.51 -10.51 -15.99
CA ASP A 80 5.27 -11.88 -16.43
C ASP A 80 4.02 -12.47 -15.77
N ARG A 81 3.29 -13.32 -16.50
CA ARG A 81 2.07 -13.98 -16.01
C ARG A 81 2.30 -14.74 -14.69
N ASP A 82 3.47 -15.34 -14.55
CA ASP A 82 3.78 -16.19 -13.40
C ASP A 82 4.48 -15.39 -12.27
N ALA A 83 4.73 -14.08 -12.46
CA ALA A 83 5.31 -13.19 -11.45
C ALA A 83 4.25 -12.65 -10.47
N ASN A 84 3.56 -13.58 -9.80
CA ASN A 84 2.49 -13.29 -8.85
C ASN A 84 2.58 -14.18 -7.61
N ILE A 85 2.31 -13.59 -6.44
CA ILE A 85 2.09 -14.31 -5.19
C ILE A 85 0.57 -14.40 -4.98
N ILE A 86 0.03 -15.62 -4.99
CA ILE A 86 -1.38 -15.89 -4.73
C ILE A 86 -1.52 -16.24 -3.24
N LEU A 87 -2.08 -15.33 -2.44
CA LEU A 87 -2.33 -15.54 -1.01
C LEU A 87 -3.72 -16.16 -0.76
N ARG A 88 -4.69 -15.77 -1.59
CA ARG A 88 -6.05 -16.28 -1.59
C ARG A 88 -6.57 -16.32 -3.01
N ASP A 89 -6.98 -17.51 -3.46
CA ASP A 89 -7.62 -17.68 -4.77
C ASP A 89 -9.06 -17.09 -4.71
N PRO A 90 -9.41 -16.13 -5.57
CA PRO A 90 -10.76 -15.57 -5.65
C PRO A 90 -11.85 -16.58 -6.05
N PHE A 91 -11.49 -17.73 -6.61
CA PHE A 91 -12.41 -18.74 -7.16
C PHE A 91 -12.36 -20.10 -6.45
N ALA A 92 -11.57 -20.23 -5.37
CA ALA A 92 -11.50 -21.45 -4.55
C ALA A 92 -12.66 -21.59 -3.55
#